data_AF-A0A1G4IIH6-F1
#
_entry.id   AF-A0A1G4IIH6-F1
#
_cell.length_a   1.000
_cell.length_b   1.000
_cell.length_c   1.000
_cell.angle_alpha   90.00
_cell.angle_beta   90.00
_cell.angle_gamma   90.00
#
_symmetry.space_group_name_H-M   'P 1'
#
loop_
_entity.id
_entity.type
_entity.pdbx_description
1 polymer ?
#
loop_
_entity_poly.entity_id
_entity_poly.type
_entity_poly.pdbx_seq_one_letter_code
_entity_poly.pdbx_strand_id
1 'polypeptide(L)'
;MLRRSDLLLKKGWTHNPGRTRRGGKNLAWRPKMSERTLEQFVPLHLAFPRRHPNSWQERQFHLLGYVKWPKEIGFYNAGDNFELTPQAAYRIYKQNCDETFWTRLHNEKTIIHLLPLVEQDPGTNMVLVDDVFRHHLKRFGADHYIYNAVMQAAAFAKDFPRCEQLLAEMRGLGLEPNAQSYVNMMLGARLTGKPRDQAEAFFREGIKTGAISAVMRLDTEFQMWMDQLERLGSFKAKVGYLSVNEEGASPMPRDMWALWGWHRTEAKFISRKQMISEQVQNRVRSGKELVGTVYQKARRQPWAKYNGMFPYDYNGPARRPAASFVDAPTPTHNTEVCGTAY
;
A
#
# COMPACT_ATOMS: atom_id res chain seq x y z
N MET A 1 -42.94 -25.41 -52.75
CA MET A 1 -43.91 -26.11 -51.88
C MET A 1 -43.87 -25.47 -50.50
N LEU A 2 -44.85 -24.60 -50.25
CA LEU A 2 -45.07 -23.90 -48.97
C LEU A 2 -45.53 -24.92 -47.92
N ARG A 3 -44.71 -25.18 -46.89
CA ARG A 3 -45.21 -25.82 -45.66
C ARG A 3 -45.55 -24.71 -44.67
N ARG A 4 -46.86 -24.46 -44.54
CA ARG A 4 -47.47 -23.58 -43.53
C ARG A 4 -46.94 -23.94 -42.15
N SER A 5 -46.21 -23.03 -41.52
CA SER A 5 -46.00 -23.02 -40.08
C SER A 5 -47.28 -22.46 -39.45
N ASP A 6 -48.13 -23.34 -38.95
CA ASP A 6 -49.27 -22.91 -38.15
C ASP A 6 -48.74 -22.22 -36.88
N LEU A 7 -48.95 -20.91 -36.81
CA LEU A 7 -48.91 -20.10 -35.61
C LEU A 7 -49.90 -20.71 -34.61
N LEU A 8 -49.42 -21.56 -33.71
CA LEU A 8 -50.12 -21.92 -32.48
C LEU A 8 -50.13 -20.71 -31.54
N LEU A 9 -50.90 -19.68 -31.91
CA LEU A 9 -51.50 -18.75 -30.98
C LEU A 9 -52.47 -19.57 -30.12
N LYS A 10 -51.95 -20.26 -29.10
CA LYS A 10 -52.76 -20.73 -27.98
C LYS A 10 -53.27 -19.49 -27.24
N LYS A 11 -54.34 -18.89 -27.78
CA LYS A 11 -55.25 -18.01 -27.05
C LYS A 11 -56.06 -18.91 -26.12
N GLY A 12 -55.37 -19.53 -25.16
CA GLY A 12 -55.97 -20.29 -24.09
C GLY A 12 -56.66 -19.31 -23.14
N TRP A 13 -57.90 -18.96 -23.46
CA TRP A 13 -58.83 -18.42 -22.48
C TRP A 13 -59.19 -19.55 -21.50
N THR A 14 -58.30 -19.83 -20.56
CA THR A 14 -58.69 -20.51 -19.32
C THR A 14 -59.37 -19.47 -18.44
N HIS A 15 -60.65 -19.23 -18.75
CA HIS A 15 -61.54 -18.49 -17.88
C HIS A 15 -61.84 -19.35 -16.65
N ASN A 16 -60.94 -19.35 -15.67
CA ASN A 16 -61.28 -19.69 -14.29
C ASN A 16 -61.68 -18.38 -13.60
N PRO A 17 -62.99 -18.10 -13.40
CA PRO A 17 -63.42 -16.89 -12.73
C PRO A 17 -62.88 -16.91 -11.29
N GLY A 18 -61.89 -16.06 -10.99
CA GLY A 18 -61.43 -15.80 -9.62
C GLY A 18 -60.02 -16.27 -9.25
N ARG A 19 -59.30 -17.06 -10.08
CA ARG A 19 -57.94 -17.55 -9.74
C ARG A 19 -56.80 -17.14 -10.69
N THR A 20 -57.08 -16.55 -11.85
CA THR A 20 -56.03 -16.10 -12.79
C THR A 20 -55.95 -14.58 -12.84
N ARG A 21 -54.72 -14.03 -12.77
CA ARG A 21 -54.50 -12.57 -12.70
C ARG A 21 -55.03 -11.85 -13.94
N ARG A 22 -55.87 -10.82 -13.73
CA ARG A 22 -56.50 -10.01 -14.80
C ARG A 22 -55.63 -8.85 -15.31
N GLY A 23 -54.59 -8.45 -14.56
CA GLY A 23 -53.65 -7.37 -14.92
C GLY A 23 -52.18 -7.71 -14.64
N GLY A 24 -51.29 -6.72 -14.73
CA GLY A 24 -49.86 -6.85 -14.41
C GLY A 24 -49.11 -7.81 -15.34
N LYS A 25 -49.33 -7.68 -16.66
CA LYS A 25 -48.74 -8.55 -17.68
C LYS A 25 -47.43 -8.01 -18.27
N ASN A 26 -47.01 -6.80 -17.87
CA ASN A 26 -45.74 -6.24 -18.30
C ASN A 26 -44.59 -7.04 -17.68
N LEU A 27 -43.90 -7.82 -18.51
CA LEU A 27 -42.87 -8.77 -18.09
C LEU A 27 -41.57 -8.09 -17.66
N ALA A 28 -41.34 -6.83 -18.05
CA ALA A 28 -40.18 -6.06 -17.63
C ALA A 28 -40.19 -5.80 -16.11
N TRP A 29 -41.38 -5.60 -15.53
CA TRP A 29 -41.56 -5.30 -14.10
C TRP A 29 -42.09 -6.50 -13.30
N ARG A 30 -42.81 -7.41 -13.98
CA ARG A 30 -43.42 -8.59 -13.35
C ARG A 30 -43.19 -9.83 -14.21
N PRO A 31 -41.94 -10.34 -14.24
CA PRO A 31 -41.60 -11.52 -15.02
C PRO A 31 -42.45 -12.72 -14.61
N LYS A 32 -42.69 -13.63 -15.55
CA LYS A 32 -43.45 -14.87 -15.33
C LYS A 32 -42.53 -15.98 -14.80
N MET A 33 -41.85 -15.72 -13.69
CA MET A 33 -40.94 -16.65 -13.03
C MET A 33 -41.42 -16.95 -11.61
N SER A 34 -41.01 -18.08 -11.04
CA SER A 34 -41.32 -18.41 -9.64
C SER A 34 -40.39 -17.64 -8.68
N GLU A 35 -40.83 -17.45 -7.44
CA GLU A 35 -40.02 -16.80 -6.40
C GLU A 35 -38.71 -17.55 -6.14
N ARG A 36 -38.75 -18.89 -6.07
CA ARG A 36 -37.56 -19.74 -5.94
C ARG A 36 -36.53 -19.49 -7.04
N THR A 37 -36.97 -19.25 -8.27
CA THR A 37 -36.04 -18.92 -9.37
C THR A 37 -35.53 -17.49 -9.27
N LEU A 38 -36.32 -16.56 -8.74
CA LEU A 38 -35.94 -15.16 -8.56
C LEU A 38 -35.01 -14.95 -7.35
N GLU A 39 -35.06 -15.82 -6.34
CA GLU A 39 -34.29 -15.71 -5.09
C GLU A 39 -32.77 -15.58 -5.33
N GLN A 40 -32.19 -16.38 -6.23
CA GLN A 40 -30.76 -16.29 -6.58
C GLN A 40 -30.37 -14.95 -7.23
N PHE A 41 -31.34 -14.19 -7.74
CA PHE A 41 -31.13 -12.88 -8.35
C PHE A 41 -31.41 -11.72 -7.38
N VAL A 42 -31.94 -11.98 -6.18
CA VAL A 42 -32.15 -10.95 -5.17
C VAL A 42 -30.79 -10.54 -4.58
N PRO A 43 -30.32 -9.30 -4.77
CA PRO A 43 -28.98 -8.92 -4.34
C PRO A 43 -28.93 -8.65 -2.83
N LEU A 44 -28.44 -9.62 -2.06
CA LEU A 44 -28.24 -9.45 -0.61
C LEU A 44 -26.97 -8.67 -0.27
N HIS A 45 -25.89 -8.90 -1.02
CA HIS A 45 -24.61 -8.19 -0.89
C HIS A 45 -24.38 -7.27 -2.10
N LEU A 46 -25.22 -6.23 -2.20
CA LEU A 46 -25.18 -5.29 -3.31
C LEU A 46 -23.95 -4.38 -3.22
N ALA A 47 -23.01 -4.50 -4.16
CA ALA A 47 -21.82 -3.66 -4.24
C ALA A 47 -22.09 -2.30 -4.92
N PHE A 48 -22.96 -2.29 -5.93
CA PHE A 48 -23.31 -1.11 -6.71
C PHE A 48 -24.82 -1.08 -7.02
N PRO A 49 -25.52 0.07 -6.89
CA PRO A 49 -25.02 1.37 -6.45
C PRO A 49 -24.54 1.40 -4.99
N ARG A 50 -23.66 2.35 -4.68
CA ARG A 50 -23.07 2.47 -3.34
C ARG A 50 -24.12 2.90 -2.31
N ARG A 51 -23.99 2.39 -1.08
CA ARG A 51 -24.91 2.65 0.04
C ARG A 51 -24.43 3.71 1.05
N HIS A 52 -23.23 4.25 0.87
CA HIS A 52 -22.61 5.20 1.78
C HIS A 52 -22.58 6.61 1.15
N PRO A 53 -23.34 7.59 1.68
CA PRO A 53 -23.33 8.95 1.16
C PRO A 53 -22.04 9.71 1.55
N ASN A 54 -21.69 10.74 0.77
CA ASN A 54 -20.49 11.55 0.99
C ASN A 54 -20.45 12.20 2.38
N SER A 55 -21.60 12.57 2.94
CA SER A 55 -21.70 13.15 4.29
C SER A 55 -21.25 12.22 5.42
N TRP A 56 -21.08 10.92 5.14
CA TRP A 56 -20.61 9.95 6.13
C TRP A 56 -19.10 9.73 6.08
N GLN A 57 -18.41 10.14 5.02
CA GLN A 57 -16.96 9.93 4.86
C GLN A 57 -16.19 10.55 6.04
N GLU A 58 -16.44 11.82 6.32
CA GLU A 58 -15.80 12.54 7.43
C GLU A 58 -16.23 12.02 8.81
N ARG A 59 -17.51 11.64 8.96
CA ARG A 59 -18.00 11.02 10.20
C ARG A 59 -17.25 9.72 10.49
N GLN A 60 -17.04 8.89 9.47
CA GLN A 60 -16.29 7.64 9.60
C GLN A 60 -14.81 7.93 9.87
N PHE A 61 -14.20 8.90 9.19
CA PHE A 61 -12.81 9.31 9.43
C PHE A 61 -12.55 9.65 10.91
N HIS A 62 -13.40 10.49 11.51
CA HIS A 62 -13.30 10.86 12.92
C HIS A 62 -13.67 9.71 13.86
N LEU A 63 -14.62 8.86 13.50
CA LEU A 63 -14.95 7.66 14.28
C LEU A 63 -13.75 6.71 14.39
N LEU A 64 -13.00 6.51 13.31
CA LEU A 64 -11.78 5.69 13.30
C LEU A 64 -10.63 6.36 14.08
N GLY A 65 -10.72 7.67 14.29
CA GLY A 65 -9.77 8.46 15.08
C GLY A 65 -8.59 8.99 14.26
N TYR A 66 -8.69 9.05 12.94
CA TYR A 66 -7.67 9.69 12.11
C TYR A 66 -7.76 11.21 12.20
N VAL A 67 -6.67 11.88 11.78
CA VAL A 67 -6.51 13.33 11.88
C VAL A 67 -6.14 13.86 10.49
N LYS A 68 -6.73 14.99 10.11
CA LYS A 68 -6.39 15.71 8.88
C LYS A 68 -5.14 16.55 9.15
N TRP A 69 -3.98 16.00 8.83
CA TRP A 69 -2.72 16.72 8.96
C TRP A 69 -2.53 17.72 7.81
N PRO A 70 -1.80 18.83 8.03
CA PRO A 70 -1.31 19.67 6.93
C PRO A 70 -0.50 18.83 5.93
N LYS A 71 -0.56 19.22 4.65
CA LYS A 71 0.14 18.53 3.55
C LYS A 71 1.64 18.34 3.83
N GLU A 72 2.27 19.32 4.47
CA GLU A 72 3.68 19.27 4.87
C GLU A 72 4.03 18.13 5.82
N ILE A 73 3.06 17.61 6.60
CA ILE A 73 3.27 16.46 7.48
C ILE A 73 3.04 15.17 6.71
N GLY A 74 1.87 15.06 6.09
CA GLY A 74 1.49 13.88 5.33
C GLY A 74 0.07 13.98 4.81
N PHE A 75 -0.24 13.16 3.82
CA PHE A 75 -1.49 13.20 3.10
C PHE A 75 -1.85 11.81 2.55
N TYR A 76 -3.08 11.66 2.08
CA TYR A 76 -3.50 10.47 1.34
C TYR A 76 -3.18 10.65 -0.13
N ASN A 77 -2.39 9.73 -0.69
CA ASN A 77 -1.99 9.76 -2.09
C ASN A 77 -3.10 9.26 -3.04
N ALA A 78 -2.83 9.20 -4.34
CA ALA A 78 -3.77 8.78 -5.38
C ALA A 78 -4.40 7.40 -5.12
N GLY A 79 -3.68 6.52 -4.42
CA GLY A 79 -4.16 5.20 -4.00
C GLY A 79 -4.87 5.19 -2.65
N ASP A 80 -5.20 6.34 -2.07
CA ASP A 80 -5.73 6.50 -0.71
C ASP A 80 -4.82 5.88 0.37
N ASN A 81 -3.49 5.92 0.21
CA ASN A 81 -2.53 5.50 1.25
C ASN A 81 -1.99 6.75 1.95
N PHE A 82 -1.93 6.72 3.29
CA PHE A 82 -1.34 7.83 4.04
C PHE A 82 0.19 7.77 3.93
N GLU A 83 0.79 8.80 3.34
CA GLU A 83 2.24 8.96 3.22
C GLU A 83 2.72 10.18 3.99
N LEU A 84 3.87 10.01 4.65
CA LEU A 84 4.57 11.08 5.35
C LEU A 84 5.54 11.76 4.38
N THR A 85 5.62 13.09 4.45
CA THR A 85 6.63 13.81 3.70
C THR A 85 8.03 13.46 4.24
N PRO A 86 9.07 13.48 3.39
CA PRO A 86 10.45 13.25 3.83
C PRO A 86 10.88 14.19 4.96
N GLN A 87 10.48 15.46 4.86
CA GLN A 87 10.82 16.49 5.85
C GLN A 87 10.14 16.25 7.19
N ALA A 88 8.87 15.83 7.19
CA ALA A 88 8.18 15.46 8.42
C ALA A 88 8.77 14.20 9.05
N ALA A 89 9.10 13.18 8.24
CA ALA A 89 9.76 11.97 8.73
C ALA A 89 11.10 12.27 9.42
N TYR A 90 11.91 13.17 8.85
CA TYR A 90 13.17 13.59 9.47
C TYR A 90 12.97 14.39 10.76
N ARG A 91 11.97 15.29 10.80
CA ARG A 91 11.63 16.03 12.03
C ARG A 91 11.13 15.10 13.14
N ILE A 92 10.31 14.11 12.79
CA ILE A 92 9.88 13.05 13.72
C ILE A 92 11.10 12.29 14.23
N TYR A 93 12.04 11.90 13.36
CA TYR A 93 13.29 11.29 13.79
C TYR A 93 14.06 12.18 14.80
N LYS A 94 14.26 13.46 14.49
CA LYS A 94 14.99 14.38 15.36
C LYS A 94 14.35 14.57 16.73
N GLN A 95 13.02 14.57 16.79
CA GLN A 95 12.30 14.72 18.05
C GLN A 95 12.31 13.44 18.89
N ASN A 96 12.37 12.27 18.26
CA ASN A 96 12.15 10.98 18.92
C ASN A 96 13.39 10.06 18.92
N CYS A 97 14.57 10.55 18.52
CA CYS A 97 15.75 9.71 18.32
C CYS A 97 16.22 9.03 19.61
N ASP A 98 15.98 9.62 20.77
CA ASP A 98 16.34 9.08 22.10
C ASP A 98 15.16 8.44 22.84
N GLU A 99 13.97 8.41 22.22
CA GLU A 99 12.78 7.86 22.86
C GLU A 99 12.84 6.34 23.01
N THR A 100 12.18 5.81 24.04
CA THR A 100 12.25 4.37 24.38
C THR A 100 11.71 3.47 23.26
N PHE A 101 10.67 3.92 22.54
CA PHE A 101 10.07 3.15 21.45
C PHE A 101 10.90 3.16 20.17
N TRP A 102 11.91 4.02 20.06
CA TRP A 102 12.71 4.17 18.85
C TRP A 102 13.64 2.96 18.65
N THR A 103 13.75 2.50 17.40
CA THR A 103 14.50 1.27 17.06
C THR A 103 15.26 1.42 15.73
N ARG A 104 16.11 0.43 15.44
CA ARG A 104 16.80 0.26 14.15
C ARG A 104 15.88 0.40 12.93
N LEU A 105 14.66 -0.13 13.00
CA LEU A 105 13.67 -0.06 11.91
C LEU A 105 13.13 1.36 11.69
N HIS A 106 13.07 2.17 12.75
CA HIS A 106 12.67 3.57 12.62
C HIS A 106 13.77 4.40 11.92
N ASN A 107 15.04 4.14 12.23
CA ASN A 107 16.17 4.76 11.52
C ASN A 107 16.17 4.37 10.03
N GLU A 108 16.05 3.08 9.73
CA GLU A 108 15.93 2.59 8.34
C GLU A 108 14.76 3.25 7.62
N LYS A 109 13.56 3.28 8.24
CA LYS A 109 12.37 3.89 7.63
C LYS A 109 12.54 5.38 7.40
N THR A 110 13.24 6.08 8.29
CA THR A 110 13.56 7.51 8.12
C THR A 110 14.44 7.72 6.88
N ILE A 111 15.47 6.89 6.69
CA ILE A 111 16.31 6.95 5.49
C ILE A 111 15.50 6.65 4.23
N ILE A 112 14.60 5.64 4.27
CA ILE A 112 13.69 5.32 3.15
C ILE A 112 12.84 6.54 2.77
N HIS A 113 12.29 7.27 3.74
CA HIS A 113 11.55 8.50 3.47
C HIS A 113 12.43 9.63 2.90
N LEU A 114 13.73 9.67 3.23
CA LEU A 114 14.68 10.65 2.70
C LEU A 114 15.20 10.34 1.29
N LEU A 115 15.08 9.09 0.80
CA LEU A 115 15.62 8.67 -0.50
C LEU A 115 15.23 9.58 -1.68
N PRO A 116 13.97 10.04 -1.83
CA PRO A 116 13.62 10.94 -2.91
C PRO A 116 14.39 12.27 -2.83
N LEU A 117 14.49 12.86 -1.64
CA LEU A 117 15.27 14.10 -1.45
C LEU A 117 16.76 13.89 -1.69
N VAL A 118 17.31 12.73 -1.30
CA VAL A 118 18.70 12.36 -1.58
C VAL A 118 18.95 12.25 -3.08
N GLU A 119 18.04 11.68 -3.86
CA GLU A 119 18.21 11.68 -5.32
C GLU A 119 18.04 13.09 -5.91
N GLN A 120 17.12 13.90 -5.38
CA GLN A 120 16.88 15.27 -5.85
C GLN A 120 18.05 16.22 -5.59
N ASP A 121 18.60 16.22 -4.38
CA ASP A 121 19.77 16.99 -4.00
C ASP A 121 20.62 16.20 -3.00
N PRO A 122 21.59 15.40 -3.49
CA PRO A 122 22.43 14.59 -2.60
C PRO A 122 23.36 15.44 -1.74
N GLY A 123 23.74 16.65 -2.17
CA GLY A 123 24.67 17.51 -1.44
C GLY A 123 24.13 17.92 -0.08
N THR A 124 22.85 18.31 -0.03
CA THR A 124 22.18 18.71 1.22
C THR A 124 21.70 17.50 2.02
N ASN A 125 21.11 16.51 1.34
CA ASN A 125 20.36 15.45 2.02
C ASN A 125 21.20 14.26 2.48
N MET A 126 22.38 14.01 1.88
CA MET A 126 23.29 12.97 2.40
C MET A 126 23.80 13.31 3.80
N VAL A 127 23.90 14.59 4.16
CA VAL A 127 24.26 15.01 5.52
C VAL A 127 23.22 14.53 6.55
N LEU A 128 21.94 14.51 6.17
CA LEU A 128 20.85 14.04 7.01
C LEU A 128 20.90 12.52 7.17
N VAL A 129 21.19 11.79 6.08
CA VAL A 129 21.41 10.34 6.11
C VAL A 129 22.58 9.98 7.02
N ASP A 130 23.68 10.72 6.92
CA ASP A 130 24.89 10.51 7.72
C ASP A 130 24.65 10.81 9.20
N ASP A 131 23.76 11.75 9.50
CA ASP A 131 23.32 11.99 10.85
C ASP A 131 22.51 10.83 11.43
N VAL A 132 21.55 10.29 10.67
CA VAL A 132 20.80 9.09 11.05
C VAL A 132 21.74 7.90 11.23
N PHE A 133 22.72 7.74 10.33
CA PHE A 133 23.69 6.65 10.41
C PHE A 133 24.57 6.77 11.66
N ARG A 134 25.13 7.95 11.93
CA ARG A 134 25.93 8.22 13.15
C ARG A 134 25.13 7.94 14.42
N HIS A 135 23.88 8.39 14.49
CA HIS A 135 23.01 8.10 15.62
C HIS A 135 22.74 6.59 15.76
N HIS A 136 22.46 5.90 14.65
CA HIS A 136 22.22 4.46 14.66
C HIS A 136 23.43 3.70 15.23
N LEU A 137 24.64 4.02 14.75
CA LEU A 137 25.87 3.40 15.24
C LEU A 137 26.07 3.65 16.75
N LYS A 138 25.77 4.86 17.24
CA LYS A 138 25.86 5.18 18.67
C LYS A 138 24.88 4.38 19.53
N ARG A 139 23.63 4.22 19.05
CA ARG A 139 22.54 3.65 19.86
C ARG A 139 22.42 2.13 19.73
N PHE A 140 22.62 1.58 18.54
CA PHE A 140 22.37 0.16 18.24
C PHE A 140 23.60 -0.58 17.70
N GLY A 141 24.68 0.12 17.37
CA GLY A 141 25.85 -0.45 16.70
C GLY A 141 25.62 -0.67 15.21
N ALA A 142 26.55 -1.39 14.58
CA ALA A 142 26.46 -1.76 13.17
C ALA A 142 25.44 -2.89 12.96
N ASP A 143 24.54 -2.75 11.98
CA ASP A 143 23.61 -3.82 11.59
C ASP A 143 23.25 -3.83 10.09
N HIS A 144 22.68 -4.93 9.62
CA HIS A 144 22.33 -5.09 8.20
C HIS A 144 21.32 -4.04 7.71
N TYR A 145 20.37 -3.61 8.54
CA TYR A 145 19.32 -2.67 8.13
C TYR A 145 19.90 -1.29 7.83
N ILE A 146 20.74 -0.77 8.74
CA ILE A 146 21.32 0.56 8.55
C ILE A 146 22.30 0.61 7.39
N TYR A 147 23.17 -0.40 7.26
CA TYR A 147 24.12 -0.44 6.16
C TYR A 147 23.41 -0.54 4.82
N ASN A 148 22.39 -1.40 4.71
CA ASN A 148 21.61 -1.50 3.48
C ASN A 148 20.85 -0.20 3.16
N ALA A 149 20.28 0.48 4.15
CA ALA A 149 19.58 1.74 3.93
C ALA A 149 20.52 2.84 3.43
N VAL A 150 21.71 2.99 4.03
CA VAL A 150 22.72 3.99 3.64
C VAL A 150 23.34 3.64 2.28
N MET A 151 23.58 2.37 1.99
CA MET A 151 24.02 1.92 0.66
C MET A 151 22.99 2.26 -0.41
N GLN A 152 21.70 2.04 -0.14
CA GLN A 152 20.63 2.40 -1.07
C GLN A 152 20.56 3.92 -1.28
N ALA A 153 20.73 4.71 -0.22
CA ALA A 153 20.82 6.17 -0.31
C ALA A 153 22.02 6.62 -1.17
N ALA A 154 23.21 6.04 -0.97
CA ALA A 154 24.40 6.30 -1.79
C ALA A 154 24.18 5.92 -3.27
N ALA A 155 23.50 4.80 -3.53
CA ALA A 155 23.14 4.39 -4.90
C ALA A 155 22.23 5.43 -5.58
N PHE A 156 21.21 5.94 -4.88
CA PHE A 156 20.35 7.00 -5.39
C PHE A 156 21.09 8.34 -5.56
N ALA A 157 22.01 8.66 -4.65
CA ALA A 157 22.93 9.79 -4.72
C ALA A 157 23.99 9.67 -5.83
N LYS A 158 24.06 8.53 -6.54
CA LYS A 158 25.02 8.24 -7.61
C LYS A 158 26.47 8.13 -7.12
N ASP A 159 26.67 7.76 -5.85
CA ASP A 159 27.96 7.59 -5.21
C ASP A 159 28.33 6.09 -5.12
N PHE A 160 28.75 5.54 -6.25
CA PHE A 160 29.15 4.14 -6.35
C PHE A 160 30.39 3.78 -5.50
N PRO A 161 31.47 4.60 -5.44
CA PRO A 161 32.60 4.35 -4.54
C PRO A 161 32.18 4.21 -3.07
N ARG A 162 31.24 5.04 -2.62
CA ARG A 162 30.70 4.94 -1.26
C ARG A 162 29.90 3.66 -1.04
N CYS A 163 29.20 3.16 -2.06
CA CYS A 163 28.51 1.87 -1.97
C CYS A 163 29.52 0.71 -1.80
N GLU A 164 30.61 0.71 -2.56
CA GLU A 164 31.70 -0.27 -2.42
C GLU A 164 32.37 -0.18 -1.04
N GLN A 165 32.61 1.03 -0.54
CA GLN A 165 33.17 1.25 0.79
C GLN A 165 32.25 0.65 1.86
N LEU A 166 30.95 0.95 1.84
CA LEU A 166 30.00 0.42 2.82
C LEU A 166 29.90 -1.11 2.77
N LEU A 167 29.95 -1.70 1.57
CA LEU A 167 29.99 -3.16 1.41
C LEU A 167 31.28 -3.76 1.99
N ALA A 168 32.43 -3.10 1.79
CA ALA A 168 33.70 -3.51 2.38
C ALA A 168 33.70 -3.37 3.90
N GLU A 169 33.11 -2.30 4.44
CA GLU A 169 32.93 -2.12 5.88
C GLU A 169 32.04 -3.21 6.48
N MET A 170 30.92 -3.56 5.83
CA MET A 170 30.06 -4.68 6.26
C MET A 170 30.89 -5.98 6.39
N ARG A 171 31.67 -6.32 5.36
CA ARG A 171 32.57 -7.48 5.37
C ARG A 171 33.59 -7.40 6.51
N GLY A 172 34.22 -6.24 6.71
CA GLY A 172 35.21 -6.03 7.76
C GLY A 172 34.65 -6.13 9.18
N LEU A 173 33.37 -5.77 9.35
CA LEU A 173 32.64 -5.88 10.63
C LEU A 173 32.02 -7.27 10.86
N GLY A 174 32.19 -8.20 9.92
CA GLY A 174 31.56 -9.53 9.99
C GLY A 174 30.05 -9.52 9.74
N LEU A 175 29.51 -8.44 9.18
CA LEU A 175 28.14 -8.38 8.68
C LEU A 175 28.13 -8.97 7.27
N GLU A 176 27.81 -10.26 7.16
CA GLU A 176 27.77 -10.96 5.87
C GLU A 176 26.81 -10.23 4.91
N PRO A 177 27.28 -9.77 3.74
CA PRO A 177 26.42 -9.08 2.79
C PRO A 177 25.20 -9.94 2.41
N ASN A 178 24.01 -9.37 2.51
CA ASN A 178 22.76 -10.08 2.26
C ASN A 178 22.20 -9.76 0.87
N ALA A 179 21.07 -10.39 0.51
CA ALA A 179 20.43 -10.18 -0.78
C ALA A 179 20.20 -8.68 -1.08
N GLN A 180 19.74 -7.92 -0.09
CA GLN A 180 19.49 -6.49 -0.24
C GLN A 180 20.79 -5.71 -0.48
N SER A 181 21.91 -6.08 0.16
CA SER A 181 23.21 -5.46 -0.08
C SER A 181 23.65 -5.60 -1.54
N TYR A 182 23.54 -6.81 -2.10
CA TYR A 182 23.88 -7.06 -3.51
C TYR A 182 22.92 -6.37 -4.49
N VAL A 183 21.62 -6.34 -4.18
CA VAL A 183 20.64 -5.59 -4.98
C VAL A 183 20.94 -4.09 -4.96
N ASN A 184 21.36 -3.53 -3.83
CA ASN A 184 21.79 -2.12 -3.74
C ASN A 184 23.04 -1.86 -4.60
N MET A 185 24.01 -2.77 -4.64
CA MET A 185 25.17 -2.66 -5.52
C MET A 185 24.77 -2.69 -7.00
N MET A 186 23.88 -3.60 -7.38
CA MET A 186 23.34 -3.69 -8.74
C MET A 186 22.58 -2.41 -9.13
N LEU A 187 21.77 -1.87 -8.22
CA LEU A 187 21.07 -0.59 -8.40
C LEU A 187 22.07 0.56 -8.57
N GLY A 188 23.06 0.68 -7.69
CA GLY A 188 24.08 1.73 -7.76
C GLY A 188 24.90 1.65 -9.04
N ALA A 189 25.31 0.45 -9.45
CA ALA A 189 26.00 0.20 -10.71
C ALA A 189 25.16 0.68 -11.90
N ARG A 190 23.88 0.30 -11.95
CA ARG A 190 22.96 0.74 -13.00
C ARG A 190 22.77 2.25 -13.02
N LEU A 191 22.48 2.87 -11.87
CA LEU A 191 22.20 4.29 -11.77
C LEU A 191 23.42 5.17 -12.10
N THR A 192 24.63 4.67 -11.87
CA THR A 192 25.89 5.35 -12.22
C THR A 192 26.43 4.98 -13.61
N GLY A 193 25.68 4.18 -14.39
CA GLY A 193 26.06 3.82 -15.75
C GLY A 193 27.26 2.87 -15.84
N LYS A 194 27.52 2.07 -14.80
CA LYS A 194 28.56 1.04 -14.85
C LYS A 194 28.24 -0.05 -15.88
N PRO A 195 29.26 -0.72 -16.45
CA PRO A 195 29.04 -1.83 -17.37
C PRO A 195 28.16 -2.91 -16.75
N ARG A 196 27.34 -3.56 -17.60
CA ARG A 196 26.47 -4.68 -17.19
C ARG A 196 27.26 -5.78 -16.48
N ASP A 197 28.49 -6.04 -16.91
CA ASP A 197 29.39 -7.03 -16.33
C ASP A 197 29.69 -6.77 -14.84
N GLN A 198 29.74 -5.50 -14.40
CA GLN A 198 29.94 -5.17 -12.99
C GLN A 198 28.70 -5.53 -12.16
N ALA A 199 27.51 -5.19 -12.64
CA ALA A 199 26.27 -5.59 -11.98
C ALA A 199 26.11 -7.12 -11.96
N GLU A 200 26.53 -7.80 -13.03
CA GLU A 200 26.52 -9.27 -13.09
C GLU A 200 27.53 -9.89 -12.11
N ALA A 201 28.69 -9.27 -11.91
CA ALA A 201 29.68 -9.72 -10.93
C ALA A 201 29.10 -9.71 -9.50
N PHE A 202 28.43 -8.64 -9.09
CA PHE A 202 27.76 -8.59 -7.78
C PHE A 202 26.61 -9.60 -7.67
N PHE A 203 25.85 -9.81 -8.74
CA PHE A 203 24.82 -10.84 -8.77
C PHE A 203 25.43 -12.24 -8.56
N ARG A 204 26.48 -12.57 -9.32
CA ARG A 204 27.20 -13.85 -9.21
C ARG A 204 27.85 -14.04 -7.84
N GLU A 205 28.39 -12.98 -7.26
CA GLU A 205 28.92 -13.00 -5.90
C GLU A 205 27.81 -13.31 -4.88
N GLY A 206 26.67 -12.61 -4.95
CA GLY A 206 25.53 -12.86 -4.06
C GLY A 206 24.95 -14.27 -4.18
N ILE A 207 24.97 -14.86 -5.38
CA ILE A 207 24.61 -16.27 -5.60
C ILE A 207 25.64 -17.20 -4.95
N LYS A 208 26.95 -16.94 -5.14
CA LYS A 208 28.03 -17.78 -4.60
C LYS A 208 28.05 -17.76 -3.07
N THR A 209 27.76 -16.62 -2.45
CA THR A 209 27.61 -16.48 -0.99
C THR A 209 26.33 -17.16 -0.48
N GLY A 210 25.38 -17.48 -1.35
CA GLY A 210 24.06 -18.03 -0.97
C GLY A 210 23.08 -16.99 -0.44
N ALA A 211 23.43 -15.69 -0.55
CA ALA A 211 22.55 -14.59 -0.17
C ALA A 211 21.38 -14.45 -1.14
N ILE A 212 21.62 -14.70 -2.43
CA ILE A 212 20.60 -14.76 -3.48
C ILE A 212 20.42 -16.23 -3.87
N SER A 213 19.17 -16.68 -3.98
CA SER A 213 18.84 -17.99 -4.53
C SER A 213 18.18 -17.79 -5.89
N ALA A 214 18.74 -18.41 -6.92
CA ALA A 214 18.20 -18.40 -8.28
C ALA A 214 17.68 -19.79 -8.63
N VAL A 215 16.51 -19.86 -9.25
CA VAL A 215 15.90 -21.13 -9.70
C VAL A 215 16.10 -21.38 -11.19
N MET A 216 16.39 -20.34 -11.97
CA MET A 216 16.73 -20.41 -13.39
C MET A 216 18.24 -20.29 -13.59
N ARG A 217 18.65 -20.32 -14.87
CA ARG A 217 20.04 -20.05 -15.26
C ARG A 217 20.43 -18.62 -14.85
N LEU A 218 21.67 -18.44 -14.38
CA LEU A 218 22.13 -17.19 -13.76
C LEU A 218 21.99 -15.95 -14.66
N ASP A 219 22.18 -16.11 -15.97
CA ASP A 219 22.02 -15.03 -16.95
C ASP A 219 20.57 -14.57 -17.08
N THR A 220 19.62 -15.51 -17.04
CA THR A 220 18.17 -15.25 -17.13
C THR A 220 17.68 -14.60 -15.85
N GLU A 221 18.09 -15.12 -14.70
CA GLU A 221 17.73 -14.54 -13.41
C GLU A 221 18.29 -13.10 -13.29
N PHE A 222 19.56 -12.89 -13.68
CA PHE A 222 20.17 -11.56 -13.71
C PHE A 222 19.43 -10.62 -14.67
N GLN A 223 19.05 -11.08 -15.86
CA GLN A 223 18.24 -10.29 -16.78
C GLN A 223 16.89 -9.91 -16.15
N MET A 224 16.21 -10.83 -15.46
CA MET A 224 14.96 -10.53 -14.76
C MET A 224 15.18 -9.44 -13.69
N TRP A 225 16.26 -9.52 -12.91
CA TRP A 225 16.60 -8.47 -11.95
C TRP A 225 16.84 -7.12 -12.62
N MET A 226 17.60 -7.08 -13.72
CA MET A 226 17.83 -5.84 -14.48
C MET A 226 16.53 -5.26 -15.04
N ASP A 227 15.66 -6.10 -15.61
CA ASP A 227 14.37 -5.66 -16.13
C ASP A 227 13.48 -5.09 -15.01
N GLN A 228 13.52 -5.66 -13.79
CA GLN A 228 12.79 -5.10 -12.65
C GLN A 228 13.36 -3.74 -12.26
N LEU A 229 14.68 -3.59 -12.14
CA LEU A 229 15.31 -2.30 -11.86
C LEU A 229 14.98 -1.26 -12.95
N GLU A 230 14.90 -1.68 -14.21
CA GLU A 230 14.49 -0.83 -15.32
C GLU A 230 13.05 -0.33 -15.17
N ARG A 231 12.10 -1.23 -14.85
CA ARG A 231 10.71 -0.86 -14.57
C ARG A 231 10.59 0.06 -13.35
N LEU A 232 11.40 -0.15 -12.31
CA LEU A 232 11.43 0.76 -11.16
C LEU A 232 11.94 2.15 -11.55
N GLY A 233 13.00 2.23 -12.35
CA GLY A 233 13.60 3.51 -12.75
C GLY A 233 14.31 4.21 -11.58
N SER A 234 14.19 5.53 -11.54
CA SER A 234 14.66 6.40 -10.44
C SER A 234 13.79 7.65 -10.36
N PHE A 235 13.89 8.44 -9.29
CA PHE A 235 13.06 9.63 -9.08
C PHE A 235 13.33 10.73 -10.13
N LYS A 236 14.53 10.77 -10.71
CA LYS A 236 14.93 11.71 -11.78
C LYS A 236 14.84 11.13 -13.20
N ALA A 237 14.51 9.86 -13.34
CA ALA A 237 14.40 9.23 -14.65
C ALA A 237 13.18 9.78 -15.41
N LYS A 238 13.13 9.57 -16.74
CA LYS A 238 11.94 9.89 -17.55
C LYS A 238 10.93 8.74 -17.62
N VAL A 239 11.39 7.52 -17.36
CA VAL A 239 10.60 6.29 -17.44
C VAL A 239 10.92 5.47 -16.19
N GLY A 240 9.88 4.85 -15.64
CA GLY A 240 9.95 3.98 -14.48
C GLY A 240 8.94 4.38 -13.41
N TYR A 241 8.58 3.45 -12.54
CA TYR A 241 7.58 3.69 -11.50
C TYR A 241 7.98 4.83 -10.55
N LEU A 242 9.26 4.94 -10.19
CA LEU A 242 9.75 6.00 -9.29
C LEU A 242 9.77 7.39 -9.94
N SER A 243 9.76 7.48 -11.27
CA SER A 243 9.72 8.76 -11.99
C SER A 243 8.32 9.39 -12.06
N VAL A 244 7.28 8.67 -11.67
CA VAL A 244 5.90 9.19 -11.68
C VAL A 244 5.63 9.93 -10.37
N ASN A 245 5.57 11.26 -10.45
CA ASN A 245 5.39 12.14 -9.29
C ASN A 245 3.96 12.71 -9.14
N GLU A 246 2.96 11.94 -9.58
CA GLU A 246 1.55 12.33 -9.44
C GLU A 246 0.99 11.82 -8.11
N GLU A 247 1.05 12.66 -7.08
CA GLU A 247 0.75 12.26 -5.70
C GLU A 247 -0.75 12.16 -5.39
N GLY A 248 -1.63 12.92 -6.06
CA GLY A 248 -3.08 12.90 -5.81
C GLY A 248 -3.49 13.36 -4.39
N ALA A 249 -2.71 14.26 -3.80
CA ALA A 249 -2.77 14.64 -2.39
C ALA A 249 -4.17 15.05 -1.90
N SER A 250 -4.63 14.39 -0.83
CA SER A 250 -5.87 14.70 -0.13
C SER A 250 -5.72 14.57 1.39
N PRO A 251 -6.35 15.44 2.21
CA PRO A 251 -6.30 15.33 3.68
C PRO A 251 -7.12 14.15 4.23
N MET A 252 -7.97 13.54 3.41
CA MET A 252 -8.82 12.39 3.75
C MET A 252 -8.95 11.48 2.53
N PRO A 253 -9.00 10.13 2.68
CA PRO A 253 -9.18 9.26 1.54
C PRO A 253 -10.55 9.49 0.89
N ARG A 254 -10.62 9.26 -0.41
CA ARG A 254 -11.84 9.49 -1.19
C ARG A 254 -12.95 8.49 -0.82
N ASP A 255 -12.55 7.29 -0.41
CA ASP A 255 -13.47 6.25 0.02
C ASP A 255 -13.06 5.58 1.35
N MET A 256 -13.77 5.92 2.43
CA MET A 256 -13.53 5.33 3.75
C MET A 256 -13.95 3.86 3.89
N TRP A 257 -14.75 3.35 2.95
CA TRP A 257 -15.17 1.93 2.93
C TRP A 257 -14.44 1.12 1.86
N ALA A 258 -13.33 1.64 1.32
CA ALA A 258 -12.44 0.88 0.45
C ALA A 258 -11.96 -0.40 1.15
N LEU A 259 -11.82 -1.47 0.36
CA LEU A 259 -11.38 -2.79 0.85
C LEU A 259 -9.93 -3.03 0.43
N TRP A 260 -9.17 -3.72 1.28
CA TRP A 260 -7.89 -4.33 0.87
C TRP A 260 -8.02 -5.82 0.56
N GLY A 261 -9.16 -6.42 0.95
CA GLY A 261 -9.45 -7.85 0.79
C GLY A 261 -10.83 -8.13 0.21
N TRP A 262 -11.47 -9.21 0.66
CA TRP A 262 -12.65 -9.78 -0.02
C TRP A 262 -14.00 -9.39 0.58
N HIS A 263 -14.03 -8.77 1.76
CA HIS A 263 -15.25 -8.44 2.49
C HIS A 263 -15.09 -7.17 3.31
N ARG A 264 -16.18 -6.50 3.68
CA ARG A 264 -16.17 -5.27 4.51
C ARG A 264 -15.50 -5.38 5.88
N THR A 265 -15.19 -6.58 6.34
CA THR A 265 -14.38 -6.80 7.55
C THR A 265 -12.88 -6.70 7.29
N GLU A 266 -12.46 -6.82 6.04
CA GLU A 266 -11.11 -6.58 5.53
C GLU A 266 -11.09 -5.20 4.85
N ALA A 267 -11.62 -4.20 5.59
CA ALA A 267 -11.62 -2.80 5.17
C ALA A 267 -10.21 -2.22 5.28
N LYS A 268 -9.86 -1.33 4.35
CA LYS A 268 -8.56 -0.66 4.32
C LYS A 268 -8.34 0.25 5.53
N PHE A 269 -9.42 0.90 5.97
CA PHE A 269 -9.42 1.83 7.09
C PHE A 269 -10.15 1.21 8.29
N ILE A 270 -9.46 1.12 9.42
CA ILE A 270 -9.94 0.46 10.64
C ILE A 270 -9.67 1.31 11.86
N SER A 271 -10.33 1.01 12.98
CA SER A 271 -10.17 1.79 14.20
C SER A 271 -8.76 1.63 14.77
N ARG A 272 -8.25 2.65 15.48
CA ARG A 272 -6.95 2.58 16.18
C ARG A 272 -6.83 1.35 17.09
N LYS A 273 -7.91 0.95 17.78
CA LYS A 273 -7.92 -0.24 18.65
C LYS A 273 -7.72 -1.55 17.87
N GLN A 274 -8.35 -1.65 16.69
CA GLN A 274 -8.16 -2.79 15.82
C GLN A 274 -6.74 -2.80 15.25
N MET A 275 -6.21 -1.64 14.82
CA MET A 275 -4.82 -1.53 14.36
C MET A 275 -3.82 -1.96 15.45
N ILE A 276 -3.99 -1.51 16.70
CA ILE A 276 -3.17 -1.97 17.83
C ILE A 276 -3.25 -3.49 17.99
N SER A 277 -4.44 -4.06 17.87
CA SER A 277 -4.64 -5.51 17.97
C SER A 277 -3.94 -6.27 16.83
N GLU A 278 -3.96 -5.73 15.61
CA GLU A 278 -3.23 -6.29 14.46
C GLU A 278 -1.71 -6.21 14.67
N GLN A 279 -1.18 -5.08 15.16
CA GLN A 279 0.25 -4.96 15.50
C GLN A 279 0.69 -5.96 16.58
N VAL A 280 -0.14 -6.17 17.61
CA VAL A 280 0.10 -7.21 18.61
C VAL A 280 0.10 -8.60 17.97
N GLN A 281 -0.84 -8.88 17.07
CA GLN A 281 -0.90 -10.17 16.36
C GLN A 281 0.34 -10.41 15.50
N ASN A 282 0.82 -9.41 14.76
CA ASN A 282 2.03 -9.51 13.94
C ASN A 282 3.25 -9.94 14.79
N ARG A 283 3.35 -9.43 16.02
CA ARG A 283 4.45 -9.78 16.94
C ARG A 283 4.27 -11.16 17.60
N VAL A 284 3.06 -11.49 18.05
CA VAL A 284 2.81 -12.72 18.84
C VAL A 284 2.52 -13.95 17.99
N ARG A 285 2.09 -13.79 16.73
CA ARG A 285 1.67 -14.86 15.83
C ARG A 285 2.45 -14.88 14.51
N SER A 286 3.66 -14.32 14.49
CA SER A 286 4.54 -14.25 13.32
C SER A 286 4.75 -15.62 12.62
N GLY A 287 4.78 -16.72 13.37
CA GLY A 287 4.91 -18.07 12.80
C GLY A 287 3.76 -18.48 11.86
N LYS A 288 2.61 -17.80 11.89
CA LYS A 288 1.50 -18.04 10.95
C LYS A 288 1.76 -17.44 9.56
N GLU A 289 2.63 -16.45 9.45
CA GLU A 289 2.96 -15.79 8.17
C GLU A 289 3.87 -16.65 7.30
N LEU A 290 4.60 -17.60 7.92
CA LEU A 290 5.52 -18.51 7.23
C LEU A 290 4.82 -19.63 6.44
N VAL A 291 3.52 -19.85 6.67
CA VAL A 291 2.78 -20.99 6.11
C VAL A 291 1.51 -20.54 5.41
N GLY A 292 1.36 -20.91 4.14
CA GLY A 292 0.12 -20.71 3.37
C GLY A 292 -0.54 -22.04 3.02
N THR A 293 -1.79 -22.26 3.45
CA THR A 293 -2.54 -23.49 3.13
C THR A 293 -3.79 -23.22 2.30
N VAL A 294 -4.18 -24.19 1.46
CA VAL A 294 -5.43 -24.11 0.67
C VAL A 294 -6.65 -24.04 1.60
N TYR A 295 -6.61 -24.75 2.74
CA TYR A 295 -7.66 -24.69 3.75
C TYR A 295 -7.92 -23.26 4.23
N GLN A 296 -6.87 -22.53 4.63
CA GLN A 296 -7.02 -21.14 5.09
C GLN A 296 -7.54 -20.21 3.98
N LYS A 297 -7.05 -20.40 2.74
CA LYS A 297 -7.51 -19.62 1.58
C LYS A 297 -8.99 -19.84 1.30
N ALA A 298 -9.46 -21.09 1.34
CA ALA A 298 -10.89 -21.42 1.21
C ALA A 298 -11.70 -20.88 2.39
N ARG A 299 -11.18 -21.02 3.62
CA ARG A 299 -11.85 -20.55 4.84
C ARG A 299 -12.02 -19.02 4.90
N ARG A 300 -11.16 -18.27 4.20
CA ARG A 300 -11.23 -16.80 4.07
C ARG A 300 -12.36 -16.34 3.14
N GLN A 301 -12.87 -17.20 2.24
CA GLN A 301 -13.95 -16.83 1.33
C GLN A 301 -15.19 -16.38 2.11
N PRO A 302 -15.75 -15.18 1.82
CA PRO A 302 -16.79 -14.58 2.66
C PRO A 302 -18.21 -14.98 2.28
N TRP A 303 -18.41 -16.03 1.48
CA TRP A 303 -19.73 -16.43 0.97
C TRP A 303 -20.74 -16.80 2.08
N ALA A 304 -20.24 -17.32 3.21
CA ALA A 304 -21.04 -17.61 4.40
C ALA A 304 -20.91 -16.54 5.51
N LYS A 305 -20.20 -15.44 5.25
CA LYS A 305 -19.97 -14.41 6.26
C LYS A 305 -21.15 -13.44 6.28
N TYR A 306 -21.58 -13.05 7.48
CA TYR A 306 -22.72 -12.15 7.65
C TYR A 306 -22.48 -10.79 6.96
N ASN A 307 -23.31 -10.51 5.96
CA ASN A 307 -23.27 -9.34 5.10
C ASN A 307 -24.50 -8.41 5.27
N GLY A 308 -25.33 -8.64 6.30
CA GLY A 308 -26.50 -7.82 6.60
C GLY A 308 -26.17 -6.44 7.18
N MET A 309 -27.18 -5.64 7.48
CA MET A 309 -27.01 -4.25 7.92
C MET A 309 -26.98 -4.12 9.43
N PHE A 310 -26.15 -3.21 9.94
CA PHE A 310 -26.10 -2.80 11.33
C PHE A 310 -26.84 -1.45 11.54
N PRO A 311 -27.19 -1.06 12.78
CA PRO A 311 -27.84 0.23 13.03
C PRO A 311 -27.08 1.44 12.47
N TYR A 312 -25.74 1.42 12.50
CA TYR A 312 -24.91 2.49 11.93
C TYR A 312 -24.88 2.50 10.40
N ASP A 313 -25.28 1.41 9.73
CA ASP A 313 -25.42 1.37 8.28
C ASP A 313 -26.65 2.16 7.80
N TYR A 314 -27.62 2.39 8.69
CA TYR A 314 -28.81 3.22 8.44
C TYR A 314 -28.63 4.65 8.98
N ASN A 315 -28.13 4.79 10.21
CA ASN A 315 -28.02 6.08 10.90
C ASN A 315 -26.72 6.85 10.55
N GLY A 316 -25.79 6.17 9.90
CA GLY A 316 -24.43 6.63 9.64
C GLY A 316 -23.48 6.42 10.83
N PRO A 317 -22.18 6.71 10.62
CA PRO A 317 -21.14 6.51 11.65
C PRO A 317 -21.43 7.30 12.92
N ALA A 318 -21.12 6.74 14.08
CA ALA A 318 -21.27 7.44 15.36
C ALA A 318 -20.47 8.76 15.35
N ARG A 319 -21.09 9.85 15.83
CA ARG A 319 -20.44 11.16 15.90
C ARG A 319 -19.35 11.13 16.97
N ARG A 320 -18.11 11.33 16.57
CA ARG A 320 -16.96 11.51 17.47
C ARG A 320 -16.35 12.88 17.21
N PRO A 321 -15.91 13.61 18.26
CA PRO A 321 -15.24 14.88 18.07
C PRO A 321 -13.96 14.67 17.27
N ALA A 322 -13.66 15.59 16.35
CA ALA A 322 -12.37 15.66 15.69
C ALA A 322 -11.29 16.11 16.69
N ALA A 323 -10.03 15.82 16.37
CA ALA A 323 -8.91 16.45 17.08
C ALA A 323 -8.94 17.96 16.81
N SER A 324 -9.02 18.76 17.87
CA SER A 324 -9.01 20.22 17.79
C SER A 324 -7.63 20.75 18.14
N PHE A 325 -7.11 21.66 17.32
CA PHE A 325 -5.79 22.26 17.48
C PHE A 325 -5.89 23.75 17.78
N VAL A 326 -6.65 24.11 18.83
CA VAL A 326 -6.83 25.52 19.26
C VAL A 326 -5.54 26.15 19.77
N ASP A 327 -4.62 25.34 20.28
CA ASP A 327 -3.31 25.76 20.78
C ASP A 327 -2.23 25.82 19.68
N ALA A 328 -2.60 25.59 18.41
CA ALA A 328 -1.66 25.73 17.31
C ALA A 328 -1.24 27.20 17.12
N PRO A 329 0.03 27.48 16.80
CA PRO A 329 0.47 28.82 16.49
C PRO A 329 -0.28 29.39 15.28
N THR A 330 -0.41 30.72 15.22
CA THR A 330 -1.03 31.40 14.08
C THR A 330 -0.29 31.08 12.79
N PRO A 331 -0.99 30.73 11.68
CA PRO A 331 -0.33 30.38 10.43
C PRO A 331 0.29 31.62 9.76
N THR A 332 1.63 31.73 9.81
CA THR A 332 2.38 32.87 9.26
C THR A 332 2.38 32.89 7.72
N HIS A 333 2.63 31.74 7.08
CA HIS A 333 2.82 31.63 5.63
C HIS A 333 1.58 31.10 4.90
N ASN A 334 0.37 31.46 5.36
CA ASN A 334 -0.88 30.89 4.82
C ASN A 334 -1.14 31.23 3.33
N THR A 335 -0.49 32.27 2.81
CA THR A 335 -0.56 32.65 1.38
C THR A 335 0.43 31.88 0.51
N GLU A 336 1.46 31.27 1.11
CA GLU A 336 2.46 30.47 0.39
C GLU A 336 1.98 29.02 0.30
N VAL A 337 1.98 28.46 -0.91
CA VAL A 337 1.55 27.08 -1.12
C VAL A 337 2.69 26.11 -0.80
N CYS A 338 2.40 25.07 -0.01
CA CYS A 338 3.32 23.96 0.16
C CYS A 338 3.55 23.24 -1.18
N GLY A 339 4.81 23.10 -1.58
CA GLY A 339 5.22 22.33 -2.76
C GLY A 339 4.86 20.84 -2.68
N THR A 340 5.29 20.07 -3.69
CA THR A 340 5.26 18.60 -3.60
C THR A 340 6.35 18.13 -2.65
N ALA A 341 6.14 16.96 -2.03
CA ALA A 341 7.10 16.43 -1.06
C ALA A 341 8.40 15.95 -1.72
N TYR A 342 8.33 15.49 -2.97
CA TYR A 342 9.43 15.14 -3.86
C TYR A 342 8.95 15.18 -5.32
#